data_AF-A0A183B075-F1
#
_entry.id   AF-A0A183B075-F1
#
_cell.length_a   1.000
_cell.length_b   1.000
_cell.length_c   1.000
_cell.angle_alpha   90.00
_cell.angle_beta   90.00
_cell.angle_gamma   90.00
#
_symmetry.space_group_name_H-M   'P 1'
#
loop_
_entity.id
_entity.type
_entity.pdbx_description
1 polymer ?
#
loop_
_entity_poly.entity_id
_entity_poly.type
_entity_poly.pdbx_seq_one_letter_code
_entity_poly.pdbx_strand_id
1 'polypeptide(L)'
;MADLQRVICPSSVPDKFADPIVSHNCLPQTDVAEALPVLSTTFDVLSRYAGEYHCKQNRLSSPRMSVISAEGLVQLNTDLTKLPNKEFKTVWRHVLFLILHVGKAHFNIASYDASGKELGPGSAPHHVSELESLQPYFSGTCRLRHFFNWLVWFCATIFGVLIALSLFIGLVLLLRWIRTKRLQAAEKHSARIRDLVASVVHMLQQQLRENESNSEQPPYIPVYVLRERLRQQHTDAAQLWPDVVRYVYDVETCIGVQEWRGIGETWQWQGGTGWQGSGGIRSLETLGRKHTETDFGSWRSGIVRQLMSLVCIVIFILVPLWYSCPPPVLTISIRVRA
;
A
#
# COMPACT_ATOMS: atom_id res chain seq x y z
N MET A 1 -38.61 -11.94 29.96
CA MET A 1 -39.50 -11.98 31.14
C MET A 1 -40.58 -13.06 31.03
N ALA A 2 -41.23 -13.25 29.87
CA ALA A 2 -42.21 -14.33 29.67
C ALA A 2 -41.63 -15.75 29.84
N ASP A 3 -40.39 -15.99 29.44
CA ASP A 3 -39.76 -17.31 29.61
C ASP A 3 -39.27 -17.59 31.04
N LEU A 4 -38.96 -16.55 31.82
CA LEU A 4 -38.65 -16.69 33.25
C LEU A 4 -39.88 -17.13 34.05
N GLN A 5 -41.07 -16.65 33.66
CA GLN A 5 -42.35 -17.04 34.27
C GLN A 5 -42.72 -18.51 34.02
N ARG A 6 -42.18 -19.15 32.97
CA ARG A 6 -42.39 -20.58 32.69
C ARG A 6 -41.54 -21.50 33.57
N VAL A 7 -40.47 -20.97 34.16
CA VAL A 7 -39.55 -21.71 35.02
C VAL A 7 -39.96 -21.60 36.50
N ILE A 8 -40.81 -20.63 36.86
CA ILE A 8 -41.34 -20.48 38.21
C ILE A 8 -42.43 -21.52 38.45
N CYS A 9 -42.35 -22.27 39.55
CA CYS A 9 -43.38 -23.25 39.89
C CYS A 9 -44.76 -22.58 40.06
N PRO A 10 -45.83 -23.17 39.51
CA PRO A 10 -47.18 -22.70 39.81
C PRO A 10 -47.46 -22.89 41.30
N SER A 11 -48.21 -21.97 41.92
CA SER A 11 -48.49 -21.91 43.37
C SER A 11 -49.26 -23.13 43.93
N SER A 12 -49.53 -24.14 43.11
CA SER A 12 -50.28 -25.36 43.40
C SER A 12 -49.42 -26.60 43.64
N VAL A 13 -48.08 -26.50 43.60
CA VAL A 13 -47.17 -27.61 43.89
C VAL A 13 -47.02 -27.77 45.42
N PRO A 14 -47.36 -28.92 46.01
CA PRO A 14 -47.24 -29.11 47.45
C PRO A 14 -45.77 -29.23 47.89
N ASP A 15 -45.42 -28.56 48.99
CA ASP A 15 -44.10 -28.50 49.67
C ASP A 15 -43.49 -29.87 50.09
N LYS A 16 -44.13 -30.99 49.73
CA LYS A 16 -43.76 -32.35 50.16
C LYS A 16 -42.83 -33.10 49.21
N PHE A 17 -42.44 -32.52 48.06
CA PHE A 17 -41.52 -33.17 47.12
C PHE A 17 -40.07 -32.79 47.39
N ALA A 18 -39.20 -33.81 47.46
CA ALA A 18 -37.81 -33.71 47.92
C ALA A 18 -36.84 -33.00 46.96
N ASP A 19 -37.30 -32.41 45.85
CA ASP A 19 -36.57 -31.45 45.02
C ASP A 19 -37.48 -30.99 43.85
N PRO A 20 -37.90 -29.72 43.77
CA PRO A 20 -38.82 -29.23 42.72
C PRO A 20 -38.20 -29.29 41.31
N ILE A 21 -36.87 -29.25 41.22
CA ILE A 21 -36.10 -29.37 39.97
C ILE A 21 -36.30 -30.76 39.34
N VAL A 22 -36.28 -31.82 40.15
CA VAL A 22 -36.34 -33.21 39.68
C VAL A 22 -37.77 -33.63 39.37
N SER A 23 -38.73 -33.08 40.12
CA SER A 23 -40.14 -33.48 40.06
C SER A 23 -40.96 -32.72 39.02
N HIS A 24 -40.68 -31.43 38.82
CA HIS A 24 -41.56 -30.57 38.00
C HIS A 24 -40.82 -29.64 37.03
N ASN A 25 -39.48 -29.75 36.91
CA ASN A 25 -38.66 -28.85 36.10
C ASN A 25 -38.99 -27.36 36.35
N CYS A 26 -39.23 -27.00 37.61
CA CYS A 26 -39.55 -25.65 38.01
C CYS A 26 -38.80 -25.29 39.30
N LEU A 27 -38.65 -23.99 39.53
CA LEU A 27 -37.97 -23.44 40.70
C LEU A 27 -38.93 -22.54 41.48
N PRO A 28 -39.02 -22.63 42.82
CA PRO A 28 -39.83 -21.71 43.60
C PRO A 28 -39.26 -20.28 43.52
N GLN A 29 -40.14 -19.29 43.67
CA GLN A 29 -39.79 -17.88 43.44
C GLN A 29 -38.72 -17.35 44.41
N THR A 30 -38.68 -17.87 45.64
CA THR A 30 -37.66 -17.56 46.66
C THR A 30 -36.26 -17.95 46.19
N ASP A 31 -36.14 -19.14 45.61
CA ASP A 31 -34.87 -19.72 45.18
C ASP A 31 -34.37 -19.07 43.89
N VAL A 32 -35.29 -18.62 43.02
CA VAL A 32 -34.95 -17.78 41.87
C VAL A 32 -34.37 -16.44 42.34
N ALA A 33 -34.99 -15.80 43.35
CA ALA A 33 -34.52 -14.53 43.88
C ALA A 33 -33.11 -14.63 44.51
N GLU A 34 -32.80 -15.77 45.12
CA GLU A 34 -31.48 -16.06 45.69
C GLU A 34 -30.42 -16.42 44.62
N ALA A 35 -30.81 -17.12 43.55
CA ALA A 35 -29.91 -17.52 42.48
C ALA A 35 -29.55 -16.38 41.50
N LEU A 36 -30.44 -15.41 41.29
CA LEU A 36 -30.22 -14.27 40.38
C LEU A 36 -28.94 -13.45 40.65
N PRO A 37 -28.62 -13.03 41.90
CA PRO A 37 -27.38 -12.30 42.16
C PRO A 37 -26.13 -13.15 41.86
N VAL A 38 -26.17 -14.45 42.17
CA VAL A 38 -25.06 -15.38 41.87
C VAL A 38 -24.92 -15.60 40.37
N LEU A 39 -26.03 -15.67 39.63
CA LEU A 39 -26.04 -15.75 38.18
C LEU A 39 -25.41 -14.49 37.54
N SER A 40 -25.66 -13.30 38.08
CA SER A 40 -25.02 -12.06 37.62
C SER A 40 -23.50 -12.12 37.79
N THR A 41 -23.02 -12.54 38.96
CA THR A 41 -21.58 -12.74 39.21
C THR A 41 -20.98 -13.80 38.27
N THR A 42 -21.74 -14.86 37.99
CA THR A 42 -21.35 -15.92 37.05
C THR A 42 -21.15 -15.36 35.64
N PHE A 43 -22.08 -14.53 35.16
CA PHE A 43 -21.95 -13.84 33.87
C PHE A 43 -20.70 -12.95 33.82
N ASP A 44 -20.44 -12.18 34.88
CA ASP A 44 -19.27 -11.28 34.93
C ASP A 44 -17.95 -12.06 34.91
N VAL A 45 -17.86 -13.19 35.61
CA VAL A 45 -16.67 -14.05 35.61
C VAL A 45 -16.46 -14.69 34.24
N LEU A 46 -17.51 -15.28 33.65
CA LEU A 46 -17.42 -15.95 32.35
C LEU A 46 -17.14 -14.97 31.21
N SER A 47 -17.74 -13.78 31.24
CA SER A 47 -17.51 -12.74 30.22
C SER A 47 -16.07 -12.22 30.25
N ARG A 48 -15.49 -12.02 31.44
CA ARG A 48 -14.06 -11.66 31.58
C ARG A 48 -13.15 -12.78 31.08
N TYR A 49 -13.44 -14.03 31.42
CA TYR A 49 -12.65 -15.18 30.97
C TYR A 49 -12.64 -15.32 29.44
N ALA A 50 -13.82 -15.23 28.80
CA ALA A 50 -13.95 -15.23 27.35
C ALA A 50 -13.19 -14.05 26.72
N GLY A 51 -13.26 -12.86 27.34
CA GLY A 51 -12.50 -11.68 26.92
C GLY A 51 -10.99 -11.88 26.95
N GLU A 52 -10.44 -12.52 27.99
CA GLU A 52 -9.01 -12.82 28.10
C GLU A 52 -8.54 -13.84 27.06
N TYR A 53 -9.36 -14.85 26.76
CA TYR A 53 -9.10 -15.81 25.69
C TYR A 53 -8.96 -15.09 24.33
N HIS A 54 -9.95 -14.29 23.96
CA HIS A 54 -9.91 -13.53 22.71
C HIS A 54 -8.76 -12.50 22.68
N CYS A 55 -8.36 -11.98 23.83
CA CYS A 55 -7.22 -11.09 23.95
C CYS A 55 -5.85 -11.78 23.84
N LYS A 56 -5.79 -13.11 23.85
CA LYS A 56 -4.56 -13.91 23.91
C LYS A 56 -3.65 -13.50 25.09
N GLN A 57 -4.23 -13.01 26.19
CA GLN A 57 -3.44 -12.45 27.30
C GLN A 57 -2.73 -13.55 28.10
N ASN A 58 -3.32 -14.75 28.18
CA ASN A 58 -2.86 -15.86 29.04
C ASN A 58 -2.70 -17.21 28.31
N ARG A 59 -2.69 -17.25 26.96
CA ARG A 59 -2.64 -18.51 26.17
C ARG A 59 -3.68 -19.57 26.59
N LEU A 60 -4.87 -19.10 26.95
CA LEU A 60 -6.02 -19.96 27.24
C LEU A 60 -6.30 -20.85 26.01
N SER A 61 -6.54 -22.15 26.23
CA SER A 61 -6.75 -23.13 25.16
C SER A 61 -8.17 -23.09 24.59
N SER A 62 -9.15 -22.62 25.38
CA SER A 62 -10.56 -22.59 25.04
C SER A 62 -11.25 -21.35 25.64
N PRO A 63 -12.28 -20.78 24.98
CA PRO A 63 -13.16 -19.78 25.59
C PRO A 63 -14.10 -20.39 26.66
N ARG A 64 -14.19 -21.71 26.71
CA ARG A 64 -15.05 -22.46 27.62
C ARG A 64 -14.35 -22.68 28.96
N MET A 65 -15.10 -22.50 30.03
CA MET A 65 -14.64 -22.67 31.41
C MET A 65 -15.30 -23.89 32.03
N SER A 66 -14.53 -24.72 32.75
CA SER A 66 -15.12 -25.86 33.47
C SER A 66 -16.06 -25.37 34.58
N VAL A 67 -17.16 -26.09 34.82
CA VAL A 67 -18.14 -25.75 35.86
C VAL A 67 -17.50 -25.70 37.25
N ILE A 68 -16.55 -26.61 37.54
CA ILE A 68 -15.85 -26.65 38.83
C ILE A 68 -14.99 -25.39 39.02
N SER A 69 -14.27 -24.97 37.97
CA SER A 69 -13.49 -23.74 38.03
C SER A 69 -14.39 -22.50 38.11
N ALA A 70 -15.51 -22.48 37.39
CA ALA A 70 -16.50 -21.41 37.44
C ALA A 70 -17.12 -21.30 38.83
N GLU A 71 -17.52 -22.42 39.44
CA GLU A 71 -18.05 -22.49 40.81
C GLU A 71 -17.06 -21.89 41.81
N GLY A 72 -15.79 -22.30 41.75
CA GLY A 72 -14.74 -21.78 42.64
C GLY A 72 -14.49 -20.28 42.48
N LEU A 73 -14.49 -19.77 41.24
CA LEU A 73 -14.31 -18.33 40.99
C LEU A 73 -15.53 -17.50 41.38
N VAL A 74 -16.74 -18.03 41.20
CA VAL A 74 -17.97 -17.34 41.62
C VAL A 74 -18.07 -17.34 43.14
N GLN A 75 -17.71 -18.45 43.80
CA GLN A 75 -17.67 -18.51 45.27
C GLN A 75 -16.68 -17.49 45.85
N LEU A 76 -15.53 -17.30 45.20
CA LEU A 76 -14.54 -16.31 45.63
C LEU A 76 -15.00 -14.86 45.44
N ASN A 77 -15.75 -14.58 44.36
CA ASN A 77 -16.20 -13.23 44.01
C ASN A 77 -17.57 -12.86 44.60
N THR A 78 -18.29 -13.82 45.17
CA THR A 78 -19.55 -13.58 45.87
C THR A 78 -19.23 -13.26 47.32
N ASP A 79 -19.78 -12.16 47.85
CA ASP A 79 -19.61 -11.79 49.26
C ASP A 79 -20.19 -12.88 50.18
N LEU A 80 -19.33 -13.80 50.62
CA LEU A 80 -19.63 -14.92 51.53
C LEU A 80 -20.15 -14.49 52.91
N THR A 81 -20.24 -13.19 53.18
CA THR A 81 -20.79 -12.64 54.43
C THR A 81 -22.30 -12.80 54.56
N LYS A 82 -23.01 -13.21 53.50
CA LYS A 82 -24.48 -13.35 53.52
C LYS A 82 -25.01 -14.78 53.41
N LEU A 83 -24.20 -15.79 53.05
CA LEU A 83 -24.67 -17.16 52.81
C LEU A 83 -23.68 -18.23 53.34
N PRO A 84 -24.10 -19.17 54.21
CA PRO A 84 -23.26 -20.30 54.63
C PRO A 84 -22.93 -21.25 53.47
N ASN A 85 -21.70 -21.81 53.47
CA ASN A 85 -21.15 -22.66 52.40
C ASN A 85 -22.03 -23.84 51.95
N LYS A 86 -22.89 -24.40 52.81
CA LYS A 86 -23.81 -25.50 52.44
C LYS A 86 -24.98 -25.02 51.58
N GLU A 87 -25.36 -23.75 51.70
CA GLU A 87 -26.42 -23.14 50.88
C GLU A 87 -25.87 -22.77 49.49
N PHE A 88 -24.59 -22.38 49.38
CA PHE A 88 -23.99 -22.02 48.09
C PHE A 88 -24.06 -23.15 47.04
N LYS A 89 -23.78 -24.40 47.42
CA LYS A 89 -23.82 -25.53 46.47
C LYS A 89 -25.25 -25.79 45.95
N THR A 90 -26.25 -25.59 46.80
CA THR A 90 -27.66 -25.70 46.43
C THR A 90 -28.07 -24.55 45.51
N VAL A 91 -27.69 -23.32 45.86
CA VAL A 91 -27.91 -22.12 45.03
C VAL A 91 -27.19 -22.25 43.69
N TRP A 92 -25.99 -22.82 43.64
CA TRP A 92 -25.27 -23.08 42.40
C TRP A 92 -26.01 -24.07 41.51
N ARG A 93 -26.61 -25.12 42.08
CA ARG A 93 -27.48 -26.05 41.34
C ARG A 93 -28.68 -25.31 40.72
N HIS A 94 -29.24 -24.34 41.44
CA HIS A 94 -30.32 -23.48 40.95
C HIS A 94 -29.87 -22.55 39.82
N VAL A 95 -28.66 -21.98 39.93
CA VAL A 95 -28.03 -21.16 38.89
C VAL A 95 -27.80 -21.97 37.61
N LEU A 96 -27.25 -23.19 37.71
CA LEU A 96 -27.06 -24.07 36.54
C LEU A 96 -28.39 -24.43 35.87
N PHE A 97 -29.43 -24.68 36.66
CA PHE A 97 -30.77 -24.94 36.15
C PHE A 97 -31.34 -23.73 35.39
N LEU A 98 -31.15 -22.51 35.91
CA LEU A 98 -31.54 -21.26 35.24
C LEU A 98 -30.75 -21.04 33.94
N ILE A 99 -29.45 -21.33 33.93
CA ILE A 99 -28.60 -21.21 32.72
C ILE A 99 -29.10 -22.15 31.62
N LEU A 100 -29.44 -23.39 31.95
CA LEU A 100 -29.95 -24.38 30.98
C LEU A 100 -31.27 -23.97 30.32
N HIS A 101 -32.15 -23.31 31.06
CA HIS A 101 -33.49 -22.96 30.57
C HIS A 101 -33.56 -21.55 29.96
N VAL A 102 -32.80 -20.60 30.51
CA VAL A 102 -32.98 -19.16 30.27
C VAL A 102 -31.65 -18.48 29.92
N GLY A 103 -30.51 -19.15 30.18
CA GLY A 103 -29.16 -18.59 30.05
C GLY A 103 -28.83 -18.11 28.65
N LYS A 104 -29.09 -18.89 27.61
CA LYS A 104 -28.78 -18.50 26.22
C LYS A 104 -29.65 -17.34 25.74
N ALA A 105 -30.95 -17.39 26.04
CA ALA A 105 -31.92 -16.42 25.54
C ALA A 105 -31.83 -15.05 26.24
N HIS A 106 -31.49 -15.02 27.53
CA HIS A 106 -31.53 -13.79 28.32
C HIS A 106 -30.18 -13.34 28.89
N PHE A 107 -29.25 -14.26 29.13
CA PHE A 107 -27.96 -13.95 29.75
C PHE A 107 -26.78 -14.18 28.80
N ASN A 108 -27.02 -14.59 27.54
CA ASN A 108 -25.98 -14.92 26.57
C ASN A 108 -24.96 -15.96 27.12
N ILE A 109 -25.41 -16.90 27.96
CA ILE A 109 -24.57 -17.98 28.51
C ILE A 109 -24.97 -19.29 27.83
N ALA A 110 -23.99 -20.01 27.30
CA ALA A 110 -24.15 -21.35 26.76
C ALA A 110 -23.55 -22.39 27.72
N SER A 111 -24.21 -23.54 27.81
CA SER A 111 -23.78 -24.68 28.63
C SER A 111 -23.46 -25.87 27.74
N TYR A 112 -22.39 -26.59 28.06
CA TYR A 112 -21.95 -27.76 27.30
C TYR A 112 -21.72 -28.96 28.23
N ASP A 113 -21.89 -30.14 27.64
CA ASP A 113 -21.52 -31.44 28.22
C ASP A 113 -20.02 -31.74 28.00
N ALA A 114 -19.48 -32.77 28.64
CA ALA A 114 -18.08 -33.19 28.57
C ALA A 114 -17.66 -33.62 27.16
N SER A 115 -18.64 -33.98 26.33
CA SER A 115 -18.48 -34.23 24.90
C SER A 115 -18.38 -32.96 24.04
N GLY A 116 -18.54 -31.77 24.64
CA GLY A 116 -18.55 -30.48 23.96
C GLY A 116 -19.84 -30.15 23.23
N LYS A 117 -20.91 -30.94 23.44
CA LYS A 117 -22.25 -30.73 22.88
C LYS A 117 -23.02 -29.69 23.68
N GLU A 118 -23.68 -28.76 22.99
CA GLU A 118 -24.53 -27.74 23.63
C GLU A 118 -25.75 -28.41 24.30
N LEU A 119 -25.99 -28.04 25.56
CA LEU A 119 -27.13 -28.48 26.37
C LEU A 119 -28.24 -27.43 26.33
N GLY A 120 -29.48 -27.89 26.24
CA GLY A 120 -30.68 -27.06 26.19
C GLY A 120 -31.72 -27.40 27.26
N PRO A 121 -32.88 -26.73 27.24
CA PRO A 121 -33.97 -26.93 28.20
C PRO A 121 -34.49 -28.38 28.11
N GLY A 122 -34.34 -29.14 29.20
CA GLY A 122 -34.61 -30.58 29.26
C GLY A 122 -33.41 -31.44 29.65
N SER A 123 -32.21 -30.85 29.73
CA SER A 123 -31.03 -31.51 30.29
C SER A 123 -30.94 -31.28 31.80
N ALA A 124 -30.42 -32.26 32.54
CA ALA A 124 -30.28 -32.13 33.97
C ALA A 124 -29.03 -31.29 34.35
N PRO A 125 -29.07 -30.50 35.45
CA PRO A 125 -27.96 -29.62 35.85
C PRO A 125 -26.61 -30.32 36.05
N HIS A 126 -26.61 -31.61 36.39
CA HIS A 126 -25.40 -32.40 36.63
C HIS A 126 -24.67 -32.83 35.34
N HIS A 127 -25.29 -32.68 34.17
CA HIS A 127 -24.66 -32.94 32.88
C HIS A 127 -23.85 -31.75 32.37
N VAL A 128 -23.93 -30.58 33.02
CA VAL A 128 -23.16 -29.41 32.62
C VAL A 128 -21.72 -29.57 33.09
N SER A 129 -20.77 -29.65 32.16
CA SER A 129 -19.34 -29.72 32.47
C SER A 129 -18.61 -28.43 32.14
N GLU A 130 -19.08 -27.69 31.14
CA GLU A 130 -18.46 -26.45 30.66
C GLU A 130 -19.50 -25.34 30.47
N LEU A 131 -19.07 -24.11 30.71
CA LEU A 131 -19.84 -22.89 30.55
C LEU A 131 -19.08 -21.90 29.68
N GLU A 132 -19.79 -21.19 28.82
CA GLU A 132 -19.25 -20.15 27.95
C GLU A 132 -20.15 -18.92 27.97
N SER A 133 -19.54 -17.74 28.08
CA SER A 133 -20.25 -16.49 27.80
C SER A 133 -20.12 -16.15 26.32
N LEU A 134 -21.25 -16.02 25.64
CA LEU A 134 -21.34 -15.56 24.25
C LEU A 134 -21.08 -14.06 24.11
N GLN A 135 -21.02 -13.33 25.23
CA GLN A 135 -20.74 -11.90 25.26
C GLN A 135 -19.42 -11.63 26.01
N PRO A 136 -18.27 -11.65 25.31
CA PRO A 136 -16.98 -11.43 25.94
C PRO A 136 -16.81 -9.98 26.39
N TYR A 137 -16.32 -9.81 27.62
CA TYR A 137 -15.93 -8.52 28.17
C TYR A 137 -14.44 -8.26 27.93
N PHE A 138 -14.13 -7.41 26.95
CA PHE A 138 -12.76 -7.03 26.66
C PHE A 138 -12.22 -6.04 27.70
N SER A 139 -11.17 -6.42 28.41
CA SER A 139 -10.44 -5.55 29.33
C SER A 139 -9.87 -4.32 28.62
N GLY A 140 -9.72 -3.21 29.35
CA GLY A 140 -9.17 -1.96 28.80
C GLY A 140 -7.74 -2.14 28.26
N THR A 141 -6.94 -3.01 28.89
CA THR A 141 -5.59 -3.38 28.43
C THR A 141 -5.61 -4.08 27.07
N CYS A 142 -6.63 -4.90 26.80
CA CYS A 142 -6.78 -5.56 25.51
C CYS A 142 -7.02 -4.56 24.38
N ARG A 143 -7.96 -3.63 24.62
CA ARG A 143 -8.30 -2.58 23.66
C ARG A 143 -7.10 -1.68 23.38
N LEU A 144 -6.35 -1.32 24.42
CA LEU A 144 -5.14 -0.52 24.33
C LEU A 144 -4.04 -1.22 23.52
N ARG A 145 -3.82 -2.53 23.77
CA ARG A 145 -2.84 -3.32 23.03
C ARG A 145 -3.19 -3.41 21.55
N HIS A 146 -4.46 -3.65 21.23
CA HIS A 146 -4.92 -3.68 19.84
C HIS A 146 -4.73 -2.32 19.17
N PHE A 147 -5.03 -1.23 19.88
CA PHE A 147 -4.80 0.12 19.39
C PHE A 147 -3.32 0.41 19.12
N PHE A 148 -2.42 0.08 20.04
CA PHE A 148 -0.98 0.27 19.85
C PHE A 148 -0.44 -0.57 18.68
N ASN A 149 -0.85 -1.84 18.57
CA ASN A 149 -0.42 -2.67 17.46
C ASN A 149 -0.91 -2.11 16.12
N TRP A 150 -2.17 -1.66 16.07
CA TRP A 150 -2.71 -0.99 14.90
C TRP A 150 -1.95 0.29 14.55
N LEU A 151 -1.63 1.12 15.55
CA LEU A 151 -0.85 2.35 15.38
C LEU A 151 0.56 2.08 14.83
N VAL A 152 1.26 1.07 15.36
CA VAL A 152 2.60 0.69 14.90
C VAL A 152 2.56 0.24 13.44
N TRP A 153 1.58 -0.59 13.07
CA TRP A 153 1.39 -1.03 11.68
C TRP A 153 1.06 0.14 10.75
N PHE A 154 0.22 1.07 11.18
CA PHE A 154 -0.11 2.27 10.42
C PHE A 154 1.12 3.16 10.20
N CYS A 155 1.93 3.40 11.23
CA CYS A 155 3.17 4.16 11.10
C CYS A 155 4.18 3.47 10.17
N ALA A 156 4.34 2.16 10.29
CA ALA A 156 5.25 1.38 9.45
C ALA A 156 4.85 1.42 7.97
N THR A 157 3.56 1.31 7.67
CA THR A 157 3.05 1.40 6.30
C THR A 157 3.23 2.79 5.69
N ILE A 158 2.94 3.87 6.44
CA ILE A 158 3.20 5.23 5.98
C ILE A 158 4.69 5.43 5.68
N PHE A 159 5.56 5.00 6.59
CA PHE A 159 7.00 5.12 6.40
C PHE A 159 7.49 4.34 5.18
N GLY A 160 6.97 3.13 4.97
CA GLY A 160 7.25 2.34 3.77
C GLY A 160 6.83 3.03 2.47
N VAL A 161 5.65 3.67 2.45
CA VAL A 161 5.17 4.43 1.29
C VAL A 161 6.06 5.65 1.02
N LEU A 162 6.47 6.38 2.05
CA LEU A 162 7.38 7.53 1.90
C LEU A 162 8.74 7.13 1.33
N ILE A 163 9.31 6.00 1.77
CA ILE A 163 10.55 5.45 1.23
C ILE A 163 10.37 5.05 -0.24
N ALA A 164 9.28 4.35 -0.58
CA ALA A 164 9.03 3.93 -1.96
C ALA A 164 8.90 5.16 -2.89
N LEU A 165 8.20 6.20 -2.45
CA LEU A 165 8.06 7.46 -3.18
C LEU A 165 9.39 8.19 -3.36
N SER A 166 10.22 8.27 -2.31
CA SER A 166 11.51 8.95 -2.39
C SER A 166 12.47 8.22 -3.35
N LEU A 167 12.50 6.88 -3.31
CA LEU A 167 13.26 6.06 -4.26
C LEU A 167 12.78 6.26 -5.69
N PHE A 168 11.46 6.28 -5.90
CA PHE A 168 10.88 6.49 -7.23
C PHE A 168 11.22 7.88 -7.79
N ILE A 169 11.05 8.93 -6.99
CA ILE A 169 11.40 10.30 -7.37
C ILE A 169 12.90 10.40 -7.66
N GLY A 170 13.74 9.80 -6.82
CA GLY A 170 15.19 9.75 -7.01
C GLY A 170 15.58 9.11 -8.34
N LEU A 171 14.97 7.97 -8.69
CA LEU A 171 15.21 7.29 -9.96
C LEU A 171 14.81 8.15 -11.17
N VAL A 172 13.64 8.80 -11.12
CA VAL A 172 13.17 9.68 -12.21
C VAL A 172 14.10 10.88 -12.38
N LEU A 173 14.53 11.50 -11.28
CA LEU A 173 15.48 12.62 -11.32
C LEU A 173 16.84 12.19 -11.88
N LEU A 174 17.34 11.01 -11.49
CA LEU A 174 18.60 10.46 -12.00
C LEU A 174 18.53 10.22 -13.52
N LEU A 175 17.45 9.61 -14.00
CA LEU A 175 17.25 9.38 -15.44
C LEU A 175 17.16 10.69 -16.21
N ARG A 176 16.46 11.69 -15.66
CA ARG A 176 16.40 13.04 -16.26
C ARG A 176 17.79 13.67 -16.31
N TRP A 177 18.57 13.56 -15.24
CA TRP A 177 19.92 14.11 -15.18
C TRP A 177 20.88 13.46 -16.18
N ILE A 178 20.82 12.13 -16.35
CA ILE A 178 21.64 11.44 -17.37
C ILE A 178 21.24 11.90 -18.78
N ARG A 179 19.94 12.02 -19.06
CA ARG A 179 19.46 12.48 -20.37
C ARG A 179 19.90 13.91 -20.67
N THR A 180 19.75 14.83 -19.72
CA THR A 180 20.19 16.23 -19.93
C THR A 180 21.70 16.32 -20.12
N LYS A 181 22.49 15.54 -19.37
CA LYS A 181 23.94 15.46 -19.56
C LYS A 181 24.32 14.95 -20.95
N ARG A 182 23.65 13.91 -21.45
CA ARG A 182 23.88 13.37 -22.80
C ARG A 182 23.49 14.36 -23.89
N LEU A 183 22.35 15.05 -23.75
CA LEU A 183 21.91 16.08 -24.69
C LEU A 183 22.91 17.24 -24.73
N GLN A 184 23.33 17.75 -23.57
CA GLN A 184 24.35 18.81 -23.50
C GLN A 184 25.68 18.39 -24.14
N ALA A 185 26.09 17.13 -23.97
CA ALA A 185 27.31 16.62 -24.60
C ALA A 185 27.15 16.54 -26.14
N ALA A 186 26.00 16.07 -26.62
CA ALA A 186 25.70 16.02 -28.06
C ALA A 186 25.59 17.42 -28.68
N GLU A 187 24.96 18.38 -28.00
CA GLU A 187 24.87 19.78 -28.44
C GLU A 187 26.27 20.40 -28.57
N LYS A 188 27.13 20.24 -27.58
CA LYS A 188 28.53 20.73 -27.62
C LYS A 188 29.31 20.10 -28.77
N HIS A 189 29.15 18.79 -28.99
CA HIS A 189 29.80 18.09 -30.10
C HIS A 189 29.34 18.64 -31.46
N SER A 190 28.03 18.84 -31.63
CA SER A 190 27.47 19.39 -32.86
C SER A 190 27.90 20.85 -33.12
N ALA A 191 27.97 21.69 -32.08
CA ALA A 191 28.45 23.05 -32.18
C ALA A 191 29.93 23.08 -32.62
N ARG A 192 30.74 22.19 -32.04
CA ARG A 192 32.16 22.08 -32.40
C ARG A 192 32.36 21.66 -33.86
N ILE A 193 31.55 20.71 -34.36
CA ILE A 193 31.57 20.33 -35.77
C ILE A 193 31.24 21.53 -36.66
N ARG A 194 30.21 22.33 -36.32
CA ARG A 194 29.86 23.54 -37.10
C ARG A 194 31.00 24.56 -37.15
N ASP A 195 31.72 24.78 -36.03
CA ASP A 195 32.88 25.68 -36.00
C ASP A 195 34.03 25.19 -36.91
N LEU A 196 34.28 23.88 -36.93
CA LEU A 196 35.27 23.26 -37.82
C LEU A 196 34.85 23.39 -39.29
N VAL A 197 33.59 23.15 -39.60
CA VAL A 197 33.03 23.33 -40.96
C VAL A 197 33.12 24.78 -41.40
N ALA A 198 32.83 25.75 -40.53
CA ALA A 198 32.98 27.17 -40.84
C ALA A 198 34.45 27.53 -41.20
N SER A 199 35.42 26.93 -40.51
CA SER A 199 36.84 27.10 -40.85
C SER A 199 37.17 26.53 -42.24
N VAL A 200 36.59 25.36 -42.60
CA VAL A 200 36.71 24.79 -43.95
C VAL A 200 36.09 25.70 -45.01
N VAL A 201 34.90 26.23 -44.75
CA VAL A 201 34.22 27.18 -45.65
C VAL A 201 35.08 28.41 -45.87
N HIS A 202 35.69 28.98 -44.83
CA HIS A 202 36.61 30.11 -44.97
C HIS A 202 37.83 29.79 -45.84
N MET A 203 38.43 28.61 -45.69
CA MET A 203 39.55 28.18 -46.54
C MET A 203 39.14 28.05 -48.02
N LEU A 204 37.97 27.48 -48.30
CA LEU A 204 37.44 27.36 -49.66
C LEU A 204 37.09 28.73 -50.26
N GLN A 205 36.47 29.62 -49.48
CA GLN A 205 36.15 30.98 -49.92
C GLN A 205 37.42 31.82 -50.17
N GLN A 206 38.45 31.68 -49.34
CA GLN A 206 39.73 32.36 -49.55
C GLN A 206 40.38 31.91 -50.86
N GLN A 207 40.35 30.62 -51.15
CA GLN A 207 40.95 30.07 -52.37
C GLN A 207 40.19 30.48 -53.63
N LEU A 208 38.87 30.66 -53.55
CA LEU A 208 38.13 31.31 -54.64
C LEU A 208 38.56 32.76 -54.87
N ARG A 209 38.72 33.57 -53.81
CA ARG A 209 39.18 34.96 -53.94
C ARG A 209 40.61 35.05 -54.49
N GLU A 210 41.47 34.12 -54.08
CA GLU A 210 42.85 34.04 -54.59
C GLU A 210 42.85 33.63 -56.06
N ASN A 211 41.98 32.71 -56.48
CA ASN A 211 41.83 32.33 -57.88
C ASN A 211 41.20 33.45 -58.75
N GLU A 212 40.26 34.24 -58.22
CA GLU A 212 39.74 35.43 -58.91
C GLU A 212 40.84 36.45 -59.24
N SER A 213 41.87 36.55 -58.39
CA SER A 213 43.01 37.43 -58.64
C SER A 213 44.14 36.78 -59.45
N ASN A 214 44.27 35.44 -59.40
CA ASN A 214 45.24 34.66 -60.17
C ASN A 214 44.57 33.44 -60.84
N SER A 215 44.16 33.58 -62.09
CA SER A 215 43.47 32.54 -62.85
C SER A 215 44.30 31.29 -63.17
N GLU A 216 45.58 31.26 -62.81
CA GLU A 216 46.45 30.07 -62.96
C GLU A 216 46.25 29.05 -61.82
N GLN A 217 45.55 29.39 -60.74
CA GLN A 217 45.31 28.48 -59.62
C GLN A 217 44.06 27.62 -59.81
N PRO A 218 44.08 26.34 -59.39
CA PRO A 218 42.89 25.48 -59.51
C PRO A 218 41.78 25.96 -58.55
N PRO A 219 40.51 26.01 -59.00
CA PRO A 219 39.38 26.43 -58.17
C PRO A 219 38.96 25.39 -57.11
N TYR A 220 39.59 24.21 -57.11
CA TYR A 220 39.25 23.07 -56.26
C TYR A 220 40.42 22.74 -55.33
N ILE A 221 40.11 22.33 -54.10
CA ILE A 221 41.12 21.94 -53.11
C ILE A 221 40.95 20.45 -52.81
N PRO A 222 42.02 19.65 -52.86
CA PRO A 222 41.95 18.26 -52.44
C PRO A 222 41.65 18.10 -50.94
N VAL A 223 40.81 17.12 -50.61
CA VAL A 223 40.31 16.85 -49.26
C VAL A 223 41.45 16.56 -48.27
N TYR A 224 42.54 15.91 -48.71
CA TYR A 224 43.69 15.65 -47.86
C TYR A 224 44.44 16.93 -47.45
N VAL A 225 44.48 17.97 -48.30
CA VAL A 225 45.09 19.27 -47.98
C VAL A 225 44.21 20.05 -47.02
N LEU A 226 42.89 20.03 -47.24
CA LEU A 226 41.91 20.61 -46.31
C LEU A 226 42.03 19.99 -44.91
N ARG A 227 42.10 18.66 -44.84
CA ARG A 227 42.29 17.94 -43.57
C ARG A 227 43.57 18.35 -42.86
N GLU A 228 44.68 18.45 -43.58
CA GLU A 228 45.97 18.79 -43.00
C GLU A 228 46.03 20.25 -42.51
N ARG A 229 45.51 21.19 -43.31
CA ARG A 229 45.37 22.60 -42.88
C ARG A 229 44.46 22.74 -41.66
N LEU A 230 43.34 22.01 -41.64
CA LEU A 230 42.41 22.03 -40.50
C LEU A 230 43.06 21.44 -39.25
N ARG A 231 43.87 20.38 -39.39
CA ARG A 231 44.65 19.77 -38.29
C ARG A 231 45.70 20.72 -37.72
N GLN A 232 46.33 21.54 -38.56
CA GLN A 232 47.30 22.54 -38.11
C GLN A 232 46.64 23.67 -37.32
N GLN A 233 45.39 24.02 -37.67
CA GLN A 233 44.64 25.09 -37.01
C GLN A 233 43.89 24.62 -35.76
N HIS A 234 43.42 23.37 -35.75
CA HIS A 234 42.62 22.79 -34.67
C HIS A 234 43.14 21.40 -34.30
N THR A 235 43.56 21.23 -33.05
CA THR A 235 44.17 19.97 -32.55
C THR A 235 43.17 18.80 -32.50
N ASP A 236 41.88 19.09 -32.35
CA ASP A 236 40.78 18.13 -32.30
C ASP A 236 40.18 17.78 -33.68
N ALA A 237 40.59 18.48 -34.74
CA ALA A 237 40.06 18.27 -36.09
C ALA A 237 40.34 16.85 -36.64
N ALA A 238 41.47 16.23 -36.28
CA ALA A 238 41.78 14.89 -36.76
C ALA A 238 40.79 13.83 -36.26
N GLN A 239 40.26 14.00 -35.04
CA GLN A 239 39.32 13.08 -34.41
C GLN A 239 37.89 13.32 -34.91
N LEU A 240 37.52 14.58 -35.14
CA LEU A 240 36.18 14.99 -35.59
C LEU A 240 36.01 14.98 -37.12
N TRP A 241 37.09 14.71 -37.87
CA TRP A 241 37.09 14.73 -39.33
C TRP A 241 35.97 13.89 -39.99
N PRO A 242 35.71 12.64 -39.57
CA PRO A 242 34.63 11.84 -40.18
C PRO A 242 33.25 12.49 -40.00
N ASP A 243 33.01 13.11 -38.86
CA ASP A 243 31.73 13.79 -38.56
C ASP A 243 31.61 15.11 -39.31
N VAL A 244 32.73 15.82 -39.52
CA VAL A 244 32.81 17.01 -40.37
C VAL A 244 32.49 16.65 -41.83
N VAL A 245 33.12 15.61 -42.36
CA VAL A 245 32.87 15.12 -43.73
C VAL A 245 31.40 14.74 -43.89
N ARG A 246 30.84 13.99 -42.93
CA ARG A 246 29.43 13.63 -42.94
C ARG A 246 28.52 14.84 -42.88
N TYR A 247 28.82 15.84 -42.05
CA TYR A 247 28.05 17.07 -41.96
C TYR A 247 28.07 17.84 -43.30
N VAL A 248 29.21 17.89 -43.99
CA VAL A 248 29.32 18.53 -45.31
C VAL A 248 28.44 17.81 -46.33
N TYR A 249 28.47 16.47 -46.38
CA TYR A 249 27.63 15.69 -47.29
C TYR A 249 26.13 15.78 -46.98
N ASP A 250 25.75 15.75 -45.70
CA ASP A 250 24.34 15.66 -45.28
C ASP A 250 23.65 17.03 -45.17
N VAL A 251 24.41 18.11 -44.92
CA VAL A 251 23.85 19.43 -44.53
C VAL A 251 24.34 20.59 -45.41
N GLU A 252 25.63 20.63 -45.78
CA GLU A 252 26.22 21.80 -46.44
C GLU A 252 26.13 21.72 -47.97
N THR A 253 25.09 22.31 -48.54
CA THR A 253 24.85 22.26 -49.99
C THR A 253 25.73 23.21 -50.81
N CYS A 254 26.45 24.13 -50.17
CA CYS A 254 27.28 25.14 -50.84
C CYS A 254 28.68 24.63 -51.21
N ILE A 255 29.02 23.40 -50.81
CA ILE A 255 30.30 22.77 -51.12
C ILE A 255 30.06 21.72 -52.20
N GLY A 256 30.61 21.99 -53.38
CA GLY A 256 30.68 21.03 -54.46
C GLY A 256 31.73 19.98 -54.17
N VAL A 257 31.31 18.71 -54.08
CA VAL A 257 32.22 17.58 -53.98
C VAL A 257 32.41 16.97 -55.37
N GLN A 258 33.67 16.89 -55.82
CA GLN A 258 34.03 16.29 -57.10
C GLN A 258 35.25 15.38 -56.94
N GLU A 259 35.31 14.30 -57.71
CA GLU A 259 36.48 13.43 -57.77
C GLU A 259 37.35 13.80 -58.98
N TRP A 260 38.61 14.15 -58.73
CA TRP A 260 39.57 14.50 -59.78
C TRP A 260 40.58 13.38 -60.00
N ARG A 261 40.75 12.99 -61.28
CA ARG A 261 41.62 11.88 -61.68
C ARG A 261 43.06 12.13 -61.22
N GLY A 262 43.58 11.20 -60.40
CA GLY A 262 44.96 11.22 -59.88
C GLY A 262 45.16 11.98 -58.58
N ILE A 263 44.17 12.75 -58.11
CA ILE A 263 44.24 13.58 -56.88
C ILE A 263 43.23 13.09 -55.83
N GLY A 264 42.13 12.45 -56.26
CA GLY A 264 41.07 11.93 -55.40
C GLY A 264 39.93 12.93 -55.20
N GLU A 265 39.23 12.83 -54.06
CA GLU A 265 38.16 13.76 -53.71
C GLU A 265 38.69 15.19 -53.53
N THR A 266 37.98 16.14 -54.14
CA THR A 266 38.24 17.57 -54.09
C THR A 266 36.97 18.31 -53.73
N TRP A 267 37.11 19.35 -52.93
CA TRP A 267 36.01 20.22 -52.53
C TRP A 267 36.19 21.59 -53.16
N GLN A 268 35.09 22.15 -53.64
CA GLN A 268 35.03 23.47 -54.24
C GLN A 268 33.87 24.23 -53.62
N TRP A 269 34.08 25.50 -53.27
CA TRP A 269 32.95 26.35 -52.90
C TRP A 269 32.12 26.65 -54.14
N GLN A 270 30.87 26.20 -54.14
CA GLN A 270 29.88 26.56 -55.14
C GLN A 270 29.15 27.78 -54.59
N GLY A 271 29.63 28.97 -54.97
CA GLY A 271 28.96 30.21 -54.62
C GLY A 271 27.49 30.14 -55.04
N GLY A 272 26.58 30.07 -54.08
CA GLY A 272 25.15 30.01 -54.38
C GLY A 272 24.67 31.30 -55.01
N THR A 273 24.18 31.23 -56.24
CA THR A 273 23.23 32.18 -56.85
C THR A 273 21.83 32.10 -56.21
N GLY A 274 21.75 31.85 -54.89
CA GLY A 274 20.50 31.79 -54.12
C GLY A 274 20.05 33.14 -53.54
N TRP A 275 20.83 34.21 -53.75
CA TRP A 275 20.50 35.56 -53.29
C TRP A 275 20.31 36.49 -54.48
N GLN A 276 19.23 36.33 -55.24
CA GLN A 276 18.64 37.45 -55.96
C GLN A 276 17.20 37.64 -55.50
N GLY A 277 16.98 38.70 -54.72
CA GLY A 277 15.65 39.24 -54.48
C GLY A 277 15.19 39.32 -53.03
N SER A 278 15.53 40.44 -52.39
CA SER A 278 14.71 41.15 -51.39
C SER A 278 14.73 40.68 -49.92
N GLY A 279 15.36 41.53 -49.10
CA GLY A 279 14.77 42.06 -47.87
C GLY A 279 14.31 41.09 -46.80
N GLY A 280 15.19 40.76 -45.85
CA GLY A 280 14.75 40.26 -44.55
C GLY A 280 15.82 39.52 -43.78
N ILE A 281 16.52 40.26 -42.91
CA ILE A 281 17.20 39.69 -41.75
C ILE A 281 16.15 38.89 -40.96
N ARG A 282 16.16 37.56 -41.06
CA ARG A 282 15.52 36.67 -40.09
C ARG A 282 16.40 35.49 -39.76
N SER A 283 17.00 35.62 -38.57
CA SER A 283 17.46 34.61 -37.63
C SER A 283 17.61 33.18 -38.15
N LEU A 284 18.87 32.73 -38.15
CA LEU A 284 19.35 31.36 -38.29
C LEU A 284 19.00 30.50 -37.03
N GLU A 285 17.84 30.74 -36.42
CA GLU A 285 17.33 30.04 -35.22
C GLU A 285 16.25 28.99 -35.53
N THR A 286 15.77 28.90 -36.77
CA THR A 286 14.56 28.10 -37.06
C THR A 286 14.75 26.78 -37.79
N LEU A 287 15.96 26.44 -38.28
CA LEU A 287 16.19 25.12 -38.91
C LEU A 287 16.72 24.03 -37.97
N GLY A 288 17.03 24.35 -36.71
CA GLY A 288 17.39 23.36 -35.69
C GLY A 288 16.19 22.70 -34.99
N ARG A 289 14.95 23.09 -35.32
CA ARG A 289 13.75 22.73 -34.54
C ARG A 289 12.81 21.72 -35.20
N LYS A 290 13.00 21.34 -36.47
CA LYS A 290 11.97 20.60 -37.22
C LYS A 290 12.16 19.09 -37.39
N HIS A 291 13.21 18.47 -36.85
CA HIS A 291 13.44 17.03 -37.04
C HIS A 291 13.31 16.14 -35.79
N THR A 292 12.76 16.65 -34.68
CA THR A 292 12.54 15.88 -33.44
C THR A 292 11.11 15.94 -32.89
N GLU A 293 10.13 16.36 -33.72
CA GLU A 293 8.77 16.67 -33.26
C GLU A 293 7.67 15.76 -33.83
N THR A 294 7.99 14.58 -34.37
CA THR A 294 6.96 13.62 -34.86
C THR A 294 6.78 12.33 -34.06
N ASP A 295 7.61 12.02 -33.04
CA ASP A 295 7.42 10.79 -32.25
C ASP A 295 7.19 10.98 -30.73
N PHE A 296 7.14 12.22 -30.25
CA PHE A 296 7.01 12.51 -28.81
C PHE A 296 5.58 12.44 -28.25
N GLY A 297 4.55 12.40 -29.11
CA GLY A 297 3.14 12.36 -28.69
C GLY A 297 2.64 10.98 -28.26
N SER A 298 3.21 9.90 -28.82
CA SER A 298 2.71 8.53 -28.59
C SER A 298 3.19 7.94 -27.25
N TRP A 299 4.44 8.18 -26.88
CA TRP A 299 5.06 7.60 -25.67
C TRP A 299 4.60 8.25 -24.35
N ARG A 300 4.14 9.50 -24.37
CA ARG A 300 3.55 10.16 -23.19
C ARG A 300 2.28 9.48 -22.72
N SER A 301 1.50 8.88 -23.62
CA SER A 301 0.26 8.18 -23.26
C SER A 301 0.49 6.81 -22.64
N GLY A 302 1.51 6.07 -23.11
CA GLY A 302 1.84 4.73 -22.64
C GLY A 302 2.43 4.71 -21.23
N ILE A 303 3.36 5.62 -20.94
CA ILE A 303 4.02 5.70 -19.62
C ILE A 303 3.02 6.21 -18.56
N VAL A 304 2.16 7.17 -18.89
CA VAL A 304 1.13 7.66 -17.95
C VAL A 304 0.06 6.60 -17.69
N ARG A 305 -0.34 5.81 -18.71
CA ARG A 305 -1.25 4.67 -18.51
C ARG A 305 -0.62 3.55 -17.69
N GLN A 306 0.67 3.24 -17.88
CA GLN A 306 1.36 2.25 -17.04
C GLN A 306 1.59 2.76 -15.61
N LEU A 307 1.82 4.06 -15.42
CA LEU A 307 1.91 4.68 -14.09
C LEU A 307 0.58 4.68 -13.35
N MET A 308 -0.53 5.01 -14.02
CA MET A 308 -1.88 4.88 -13.44
C MET A 308 -2.22 3.42 -13.13
N SER A 309 -1.83 2.47 -13.99
CA SER A 309 -2.05 1.04 -13.74
C SER A 309 -1.24 0.53 -12.55
N LEU A 310 0.04 0.90 -12.41
CA LEU A 310 0.87 0.52 -11.27
C LEU A 310 0.41 1.18 -9.97
N VAL A 311 0.01 2.45 -10.00
CA VAL A 311 -0.57 3.14 -8.83
C VAL A 311 -1.92 2.51 -8.45
N CYS A 312 -2.77 2.17 -9.43
CA CYS A 312 -4.00 1.44 -9.18
C CYS A 312 -3.74 0.04 -8.65
N ILE A 313 -2.72 -0.70 -9.12
CA ILE A 313 -2.36 -2.03 -8.63
C ILE A 313 -1.79 -1.96 -7.21
N VAL A 314 -0.96 -0.97 -6.89
CA VAL A 314 -0.46 -0.76 -5.51
C VAL A 314 -1.61 -0.41 -4.58
N ILE A 315 -2.57 0.41 -5.01
CA ILE A 315 -3.79 0.71 -4.24
C ILE A 315 -4.70 -0.53 -4.16
N PHE A 316 -4.91 -1.28 -5.25
CA PHE A 316 -5.76 -2.49 -5.27
C PHE A 316 -5.15 -3.70 -4.57
N ILE A 317 -3.84 -3.73 -4.32
CA ILE A 317 -3.19 -4.78 -3.53
C ILE A 317 -3.12 -4.38 -2.05
N LEU A 318 -3.04 -3.08 -1.73
CA LEU A 318 -3.02 -2.60 -0.34
C LEU A 318 -4.43 -2.43 0.27
N VAL A 319 -5.45 -2.15 -0.54
CA VAL A 319 -6.84 -1.94 -0.07
C VAL A 319 -7.58 -3.22 0.34
N PRO A 320 -7.37 -4.42 -0.24
CA PRO A 320 -8.05 -5.64 0.23
C PRO A 320 -7.53 -6.14 1.58
N LEU A 321 -6.29 -5.78 1.95
CA LEU A 321 -5.73 -6.06 3.28
C LEU A 321 -6.35 -5.20 4.40
N TRP A 322 -7.14 -4.18 4.04
CA TRP A 322 -7.89 -3.35 4.99
C TRP A 322 -9.27 -3.91 5.37
N TYR A 323 -9.83 -4.86 4.60
CA TYR A 323 -11.22 -5.32 4.80
C TYR A 323 -11.39 -6.63 5.55
N SER A 324 -10.32 -7.27 6.05
CA SER A 324 -10.44 -8.56 6.76
C SER A 324 -10.62 -8.46 8.28
N CYS A 325 -10.81 -7.27 8.85
CA CYS A 325 -11.26 -7.13 10.24
C CYS A 325 -12.31 -6.01 10.32
N PRO A 326 -13.52 -6.27 10.87
CA PRO A 326 -14.48 -5.21 11.08
C PRO A 326 -13.90 -4.19 12.05
N PRO A 327 -14.17 -2.88 11.86
CA PRO A 327 -13.78 -1.88 12.83
C PRO A 327 -14.44 -2.22 14.19
N PRO A 328 -13.77 -1.95 15.33
CA PRO A 328 -14.43 -2.05 16.61
C PRO A 328 -15.57 -1.02 16.62
N VAL A 329 -16.80 -1.50 16.51
CA VAL A 329 -18.00 -0.69 16.75
C VAL A 329 -17.89 -0.21 18.19
N LEU A 330 -17.59 1.08 18.34
CA LEU A 330 -17.68 1.80 19.60
C LEU A 330 -19.17 1.94 19.93
N THR A 331 -19.78 0.88 20.44
CA THR A 331 -21.08 0.97 21.09
C THR A 331 -20.88 1.69 22.42
N ILE A 332 -21.08 3.00 22.39
CA ILE A 332 -21.30 3.82 23.58
C ILE A 332 -22.62 3.33 24.19
N SER A 333 -22.53 2.37 25.12
CA SER A 333 -23.65 1.94 25.93
C SER A 333 -23.96 3.07 26.93
N ILE A 334 -24.84 3.99 26.54
CA ILE A 334 -25.44 4.94 27.46
C ILE A 334 -26.26 4.12 28.47
N ARG A 335 -25.73 3.98 29.68
CA ARG A 335 -26.39 3.33 30.80
C ARG A 335 -27.50 4.28 31.29
N VAL A 336 -28.70 4.14 30.74
CA VAL A 336 -29.89 4.76 31.35
C VAL A 336 -30.21 3.94 32.60
N ARG A 337 -29.94 4.53 33.77
CA ARG A 337 -30.48 4.08 35.05
C ARG A 337 -32.00 4.28 34.99
N ALA A 338 -32.76 3.19 35.12
CA ALA A 338 -34.13 3.24 35.61
C ALA A 338 -34.11 2.92 37.11
#